data_AF-A0A1V4HNA5-F1
#
_entry.id   AF-A0A1V4HNA5-F1
#
_cell.length_a   1.000
_cell.length_b   1.000
_cell.length_c   1.000
_cell.angle_alpha   90.00
_cell.angle_beta   90.00
_cell.angle_gamma   90.00
#
_symmetry.space_group_name_H-M   'P 1'
#
loop_
_entity.id
_entity.type
_entity.pdbx_description
1 polymer ?
#
loop_
_entity_poly.entity_id
_entity_poly.type
_entity_poly.pdbx_seq_one_letter_code
_entity_poly.pdbx_strand_id
1 'polypeptide(L)'
;MSLIVRDLMIGNPRLAELQFGEEALGHNATLSGFQGQRHWTDHFPNGDFMEAILNTSFDWNGKRAPYLVATENDSLNGVAMLFGNLLQIQRKSSLM
;
A
#
# COMPACT_ATOMS: atom_id res chain seq x y z
N MET A 1 -10.52 -4.29 0.66
CA MET A 1 -9.59 -3.28 1.21
C MET A 1 -8.22 -3.37 0.56
N SER A 2 -7.48 -4.48 0.67
CA SER A 2 -6.10 -4.61 0.12
C SER A 2 -5.96 -4.31 -1.38
N LEU A 3 -6.83 -4.88 -2.22
CA LEU A 3 -6.81 -4.58 -3.66
C LEU A 3 -7.09 -3.10 -3.94
N ILE A 4 -8.10 -2.54 -3.27
CA ILE A 4 -8.50 -1.14 -3.47
C ILE A 4 -7.39 -0.18 -3.03
N VAL A 5 -6.79 -0.37 -1.85
CA VAL A 5 -5.71 0.51 -1.39
C VAL A 5 -4.47 0.40 -2.28
N ARG A 6 -4.10 -0.80 -2.72
CA ARG A 6 -3.03 -0.96 -3.72
C ARG A 6 -3.35 -0.20 -5.00
N ASP A 7 -4.56 -0.36 -5.54
CA ASP A 7 -4.98 0.27 -6.79
C ASP A 7 -5.05 1.80 -6.64
N LEU A 8 -5.48 2.32 -5.49
CA LEU A 8 -5.39 3.74 -5.17
C LEU A 8 -3.95 4.25 -5.16
N MET A 9 -3.00 3.46 -4.64
CA MET A 9 -1.59 3.86 -4.60
C MET A 9 -0.96 3.93 -5.99
N ILE A 10 -1.08 2.85 -6.78
CA ILE A 10 -0.27 2.62 -7.99
C ILE A 10 -1.07 2.49 -9.29
N GLY A 11 -2.39 2.62 -9.24
CA GLY A 11 -3.27 2.42 -10.38
C GLY A 11 -3.48 0.94 -10.71
N ASN A 12 -4.39 0.68 -11.65
CA ASN A 12 -4.69 -0.67 -12.14
C ASN A 12 -5.29 -0.61 -13.56
N PRO A 13 -4.56 -1.07 -14.60
CA PRO A 13 -5.07 -1.10 -15.98
C PRO A 13 -6.37 -1.86 -16.16
N ARG A 14 -6.64 -2.87 -15.34
CA ARG A 14 -7.90 -3.63 -15.38
C ARG A 14 -9.11 -2.77 -15.04
N LEU A 15 -8.94 -1.69 -14.25
CA LEU A 15 -10.03 -0.74 -14.00
C LEU A 15 -10.39 0.03 -15.28
N ALA A 16 -9.41 0.37 -16.13
CA ALA A 16 -9.68 1.02 -17.42
C ALA A 16 -10.44 0.08 -18.38
N GLU A 17 -10.09 -1.21 -18.40
CA GLU A 17 -10.83 -2.24 -19.16
C GLU A 17 -12.28 -2.37 -18.69
N LEU A 18 -12.53 -2.11 -17.40
CA LEU A 18 -13.85 -2.10 -16.78
C LEU A 18 -14.54 -0.72 -16.83
N GLN A 19 -14.00 0.23 -17.59
CA GLN A 19 -14.53 1.59 -17.80
C GLN A 19 -14.41 2.54 -16.58
N PHE A 20 -13.52 2.23 -15.64
CA PHE A 20 -13.11 3.08 -14.51
C PHE A 20 -11.75 3.75 -14.82
N GLY A 21 -11.75 4.60 -15.86
CA GLY A 21 -10.52 5.19 -16.41
C GLY A 21 -9.81 6.17 -15.47
N GLU A 22 -10.56 6.90 -14.65
CA GLU A 22 -9.99 7.82 -13.65
C GLU A 22 -9.31 7.04 -12.52
N GLU A 23 -10.02 6.04 -11.97
CA GLU A 23 -9.53 5.20 -10.87
C GLU A 23 -8.35 4.33 -11.30
N ALA A 24 -8.25 3.98 -12.59
CA ALA A 24 -7.14 3.23 -13.15
C ALA A 24 -5.78 3.94 -13.01
N LEU A 25 -5.78 5.27 -12.87
CA LEU A 25 -4.55 6.08 -12.76
C LEU A 25 -3.85 5.93 -11.40
N GLY A 26 -4.61 5.73 -10.33
CA GLY A 26 -4.10 5.80 -8.96
C GLY A 26 -3.54 7.18 -8.59
N HIS A 27 -2.74 7.22 -7.52
CA HIS A 27 -2.22 8.47 -6.93
C HIS A 27 -0.69 8.60 -6.97
N ASN A 28 -0.01 7.72 -7.73
CA ASN A 28 1.46 7.67 -7.80
C ASN A 28 2.14 7.68 -6.42
N ALA A 29 1.55 6.96 -5.46
CA ALA A 29 1.94 7.00 -4.06
C ALA A 29 3.01 5.95 -3.74
N THR A 30 4.16 6.40 -3.21
CA THR A 30 5.24 5.53 -2.72
C THR A 30 5.04 5.07 -1.27
N LEU A 31 4.16 5.77 -0.54
CA LEU A 31 3.73 5.51 0.82
C LEU A 31 2.26 5.92 0.95
N SER A 32 1.48 5.19 1.73
CA SER A 32 0.10 5.55 2.08
C SER A 32 -0.15 5.36 3.57
N GLY A 33 -1.32 5.80 4.02
CA GLY A 33 -1.82 5.55 5.37
C GLY A 33 -3.31 5.26 5.35
N PHE A 34 -3.78 4.41 6.26
CA PHE A 34 -5.19 4.11 6.41
C PHE A 34 -5.65 4.50 7.81
N GLN A 35 -6.57 5.45 7.89
CA GLN A 35 -7.00 6.00 9.18
C GLN A 35 -7.64 4.93 10.07
N GLY A 36 -8.54 4.10 9.52
CA GLY A 36 -9.27 3.10 10.29
C GLY A 36 -10.11 3.70 11.43
N GLN A 37 -9.51 3.84 12.60
CA GLN A 37 -10.20 4.34 13.78
C GLN A 37 -10.55 5.84 13.67
N ARG A 38 -11.73 6.29 14.09
CA ARG A 38 -12.89 5.52 14.58
C ARG A 38 -13.96 5.31 13.51
N HIS A 39 -14.15 6.28 12.62
CA HIS A 39 -15.30 6.29 11.71
C HIS A 39 -15.42 5.05 10.82
N TRP A 40 -14.30 4.47 10.37
CA TRP A 40 -14.34 3.27 9.55
C TRP A 40 -14.59 2.03 10.40
N THR A 41 -13.75 1.79 11.41
CA THR A 41 -13.79 0.57 12.24
C THR A 41 -15.04 0.44 13.08
N ASP A 42 -15.73 1.56 13.36
CA ASP A 42 -17.00 1.56 14.07
C ASP A 42 -18.16 0.98 13.21
N HIS A 43 -17.95 0.77 11.89
CA HIS A 43 -18.98 0.23 11.00
C HIS A 43 -18.51 -0.91 10.09
N PHE A 44 -17.25 -0.88 9.64
CA PHE A 44 -16.67 -1.84 8.70
C PHE A 44 -15.51 -2.63 9.33
N PRO A 45 -15.13 -3.79 8.76
CA PRO A 45 -13.93 -4.51 9.19
C PRO A 45 -12.68 -3.62 9.19
N ASN A 46 -11.79 -3.86 10.15
CA ASN A 46 -10.58 -3.05 10.34
C ASN A 46 -9.53 -3.26 9.24
N GLY A 47 -8.44 -2.48 9.34
CA GLY A 47 -7.34 -2.46 8.38
C GLY A 47 -6.31 -3.57 8.55
N ASP A 48 -6.29 -4.33 9.64
CA ASP A 48 -5.16 -5.18 10.05
C ASP A 48 -4.65 -6.09 8.92
N PHE A 49 -5.54 -6.84 8.27
CA PHE A 49 -5.14 -7.74 7.18
C PHE A 49 -4.61 -6.97 5.96
N MET A 50 -5.24 -5.85 5.62
CA MET A 50 -4.84 -4.98 4.53
C MET A 50 -3.45 -4.39 4.78
N GLU A 51 -3.22 -3.85 5.97
CA GLU A 51 -1.95 -3.27 6.39
C GLU A 51 -0.86 -4.34 6.41
N ALA A 52 -1.15 -5.51 6.98
CA ALA A 52 -0.18 -6.61 7.05
C ALA A 52 0.21 -7.14 5.67
N ILE A 53 -0.76 -7.46 4.80
CA ILE A 53 -0.46 -8.07 3.49
C ILE A 53 0.19 -7.08 2.53
N LEU A 54 -0.13 -5.78 2.60
CA LEU A 54 0.48 -4.77 1.74
C LEU A 54 1.94 -4.50 2.15
N ASN A 55 2.23 -4.39 3.44
CA ASN A 55 3.60 -4.24 3.96
C ASN A 55 4.46 -5.52 3.84
N THR A 56 3.86 -6.66 3.51
CA THR A 56 4.57 -7.93 3.27
C THR A 56 5.14 -8.00 1.84
N SER A 57 6.25 -8.73 1.67
CA SER A 57 6.97 -8.90 0.39
C SER A 57 6.39 -9.97 -0.54
N PHE A 58 5.17 -10.42 -0.28
CA PHE A 58 4.44 -11.36 -1.11
C PHE A 58 2.93 -11.28 -0.85
N ASP A 59 2.14 -11.71 -1.81
CA ASP A 59 0.72 -12.01 -1.66
C ASP A 59 0.31 -13.14 -2.62
N TRP A 60 -0.99 -13.30 -2.90
CA TRP A 60 -1.52 -14.29 -3.83
C TRP A 60 -0.99 -14.18 -5.27
N ASN A 61 -0.35 -13.07 -5.66
CA ASN A 61 0.31 -12.90 -6.96
C ASN A 61 1.81 -13.23 -6.93
N GLY A 62 2.33 -13.72 -5.80
CA GLY A 62 3.74 -14.09 -5.63
C GLY A 62 4.57 -13.03 -4.91
N LYS A 63 5.90 -13.13 -5.03
CA LYS A 63 6.86 -12.22 -4.39
C LYS A 63 6.86 -10.86 -5.07
N ARG A 64 6.88 -9.77 -4.30
CA ARG A 64 6.92 -8.38 -4.78
C ARG A 64 7.57 -7.44 -3.76
N ALA A 65 7.80 -6.20 -4.18
CA ALA A 65 8.13 -5.14 -3.23
C ALA A 65 6.92 -4.88 -2.29
N PRO A 66 7.15 -4.53 -1.02
CA PRO A 66 6.11 -4.07 -0.11
C PRO A 66 5.42 -2.80 -0.65
N TYR A 67 4.12 -2.70 -0.45
CA TYR A 67 3.38 -1.44 -0.52
C TYR A 67 3.28 -0.89 0.89
N LEU A 68 3.97 0.22 1.16
CA LEU A 68 4.02 0.77 2.51
C LEU A 68 2.68 1.43 2.87
N VAL A 69 2.06 0.93 3.93
CA VAL A 69 0.79 1.45 4.46
C VAL A 69 0.95 1.67 5.96
N ALA A 70 0.86 2.92 6.40
CA ALA A 70 0.90 3.26 7.82
C ALA A 70 -0.48 3.07 8.46
N THR A 71 -0.54 2.23 9.49
CA THR A 71 -1.68 2.08 10.38
C THR A 71 -2.08 3.43 10.98
N GLU A 72 -3.39 3.63 11.14
CA GLU A 72 -3.98 4.84 11.73
C GLU A 72 -3.65 6.15 10.99
N ASN A 73 -3.19 6.04 9.75
CA ASN A 73 -2.70 7.17 8.97
C ASN A 73 -1.62 7.98 9.71
N ASP A 74 -0.79 7.31 10.52
CA ASP A 74 0.41 7.93 11.11
C ASP A 74 1.46 8.15 10.01
N SER A 75 1.39 9.31 9.38
CA SER A 75 2.28 9.69 8.28
C SER A 75 3.75 9.74 8.70
N LEU A 76 4.06 10.06 9.97
CA LEU A 76 5.45 10.19 10.42
C LEU A 76 6.09 8.82 10.63
N ASN A 77 5.34 7.88 11.22
CA ASN A 77 5.77 6.49 11.26
C ASN A 77 5.88 5.90 9.83
N GLY A 78 4.97 6.26 8.93
CA GLY A 78 5.06 5.93 7.51
C GLY A 78 6.37 6.41 6.85
N VAL A 79 6.81 7.65 7.13
CA VAL A 79 8.10 8.17 6.62
C VAL A 79 9.28 7.38 7.19
N ALA A 80 9.23 6.98 8.47
CA ALA A 80 10.26 6.13 9.06
C ALA A 80 10.32 4.74 8.39
N MET A 81 9.16 4.14 8.10
CA MET A 81 9.05 2.89 7.32
C MET A 81 9.65 3.06 5.92
N LEU A 82 9.34 4.18 5.25
CA LEU A 82 9.86 4.50 3.92
C LEU A 82 11.39 4.63 3.92
N PHE A 83 11.97 5.33 4.88
CA PHE A 83 13.42 5.42 5.03
C PHE A 83 14.06 4.03 5.23
N GLY A 84 13.49 3.22 6.13
CA GLY A 84 13.96 1.85 6.35
C GLY A 84 13.92 1.00 5.08
N ASN A 85 12.82 1.11 4.33
CA ASN A 85 12.63 0.39 3.08
C ASN A 85 13.63 0.82 1.99
N LEU A 86 13.75 2.12 1.72
CA LEU A 86 14.62 2.65 0.67
C LEU A 86 16.11 2.41 0.96
N LEU A 87 16.55 2.58 2.22
CA LEU A 87 17.95 2.36 2.60
C LEU A 87 18.36 0.89 2.60
N GLN A 88 17.44 -0.04 2.88
CA GLN A 88 17.71 -1.47 2.80
C GLN A 88 17.67 -1.99 1.36
N ILE A 89 16.73 -1.51 0.53
CA ILE A 89 16.63 -1.93 -0.87
C ILE A 89 17.86 -1.45 -1.68
N GLN A 90 18.40 -0.27 -1.40
CA GLN A 90 19.67 0.21 -1.99
C GLN A 90 20.84 -0.76 -1.75
N ARG A 91 20.91 -1.42 -0.60
CA ARG A 91 21.97 -2.41 -0.29
C ARG A 91 21.84 -3.73 -1.06
N LYS A 92 20.64 -4.16 -1.44
CA LYS A 92 20.47 -5.39 -2.25
C LYS A 92 20.76 -5.16 -3.74
N SER A 93 20.56 -3.93 -4.23
CA SER A 93 20.86 -3.56 -5.62
C SER A 93 22.36 -3.40 -5.90
N SER A 94 23.21 -3.17 -4.89
CA SER A 94 24.66 -3.00 -5.08
C SER A 94 25.48 -4.31 -5.00
N LEU A 95 24.80 -5.46 -4.89
CA LEU A 95 25.41 -6.79 -4.73
C LEU A 95 24.99 -7.77 -5.85
N MET A 96 24.44 -7.26 -6.94
CA MET A 96 24.27 -7.96 -8.23
C MET A 96 25.00 -7.16 -9.30
#